data_AF-A0A946ZYN8-F1
#
_entry.id   AF-A0A946ZYN8-F1
#
_cell.length_a   1.000
_cell.length_b   1.000
_cell.length_c   1.000
_cell.angle_alpha   90.00
_cell.angle_beta   90.00
_cell.angle_gamma   90.00
#
_symmetry.space_group_name_H-M   'P 1'
#
loop_
_entity.id
_entity.type
_entity.pdbx_description
1 polymer ?
#
loop_
_entity_poly.entity_id
_entity_poly.type
_entity_poly.pdbx_seq_one_letter_code
_entity_poly.pdbx_strand_id
1 'polypeptide(L)'
;MSDALKHECGIAHIRLLKPLDYYKEKYGTAFYGVNKMYLMMEKQHNRGQDGAGFASIKLNTIPGERYISRVRSNQAQPIQDIFEQINQRINDEIQANPEYADDTELQKRHIPYLGEVFLGHVRYGTFGKNSIESVHPFLM
;
A
#
# COMPACT_ATOMS: atom_id res chain seq x y z
N MET A 1 16.46 -23.47 -7.69
CA MET A 1 15.33 -24.38 -7.44
C MET A 1 14.12 -23.49 -7.21
N SER A 2 13.22 -23.39 -8.19
CA SER A 2 11.94 -22.68 -8.01
C SER A 2 11.03 -23.55 -7.15
N ASP A 3 10.50 -22.99 -6.08
CA ASP A 3 9.48 -23.61 -5.25
C ASP A 3 8.28 -24.04 -6.12
N ALA A 4 7.59 -25.12 -5.75
CA ALA A 4 6.38 -25.52 -6.45
C ALA A 4 5.32 -24.41 -6.34
N LEU A 5 4.80 -23.93 -7.48
CA LEU A 5 3.72 -22.94 -7.51
C LEU A 5 2.44 -23.57 -6.95
N LYS A 6 2.25 -23.44 -5.64
CA LYS A 6 0.96 -23.72 -5.00
C LYS A 6 0.01 -22.57 -5.37
N HIS A 7 -1.25 -22.90 -5.63
CA HIS A 7 -2.33 -21.94 -5.87
C HIS A 7 -2.69 -21.17 -4.59
N GLU A 8 -1.71 -20.47 -4.01
CA GLU A 8 -1.78 -19.81 -2.72
C GLU A 8 -1.55 -18.32 -2.90
N CYS A 9 -2.45 -17.50 -2.36
CA CYS A 9 -2.28 -16.05 -2.29
C CYS A 9 -1.00 -15.67 -1.53
N GLY A 10 -0.51 -14.47 -1.77
CA GLY A 10 0.61 -13.88 -1.02
C GLY A 10 0.14 -12.75 -0.10
N ILE A 11 0.77 -12.64 1.06
CA ILE A 11 0.53 -11.54 2.02
C ILE A 11 1.88 -10.88 2.33
N ALA A 12 1.87 -9.55 2.42
CA ALA A 12 2.97 -8.75 2.94
C ALA A 12 2.46 -7.84 4.05
N HIS A 13 3.11 -7.85 5.21
CA HIS A 13 2.81 -6.96 6.32
C HIS A 13 4.06 -6.16 6.64
N ILE A 14 3.92 -4.84 6.77
CA ILE A 14 5.00 -3.96 7.21
C ILE A 14 4.51 -3.09 8.36
N ARG A 15 5.29 -3.09 9.44
CA ARG A 15 5.12 -2.20 10.58
C ARG A 15 6.37 -1.34 10.71
N LEU A 16 6.24 -0.03 10.57
CA LEU A 16 7.31 0.90 10.88
C LEU A 16 7.43 1.04 12.40
N LEU A 17 8.66 0.86 12.92
CA LEU A 17 8.96 0.87 14.36
C LEU A 17 9.56 2.21 14.82
N LYS A 18 9.75 3.15 13.89
CA LYS A 18 10.23 4.51 14.14
C LYS A 18 9.22 5.51 13.55
N PRO A 19 9.23 6.79 13.99
CA PRO A 19 8.43 7.85 13.37
C PRO A 19 8.80 8.05 11.89
N LEU A 20 7.90 8.65 11.10
CA LEU A 20 8.12 8.90 9.68
C LEU A 20 9.35 9.79 9.42
N ASP A 21 9.63 10.74 10.31
CA ASP A 21 10.81 11.62 10.29
C ASP A 21 12.11 10.83 10.19
N TYR A 22 12.25 9.77 11.00
CA TYR A 22 13.42 8.91 10.96
C TYR A 22 13.64 8.31 9.56
N TYR A 23 12.56 7.90 8.89
CA TYR A 23 12.66 7.34 7.54
C TYR A 23 12.93 8.41 6.49
N LYS A 24 12.38 9.62 6.65
CA LYS A 24 12.71 10.76 5.80
C LYS A 24 14.19 11.13 5.91
N GLU A 25 14.73 11.26 7.11
CA GLU A 25 16.15 11.57 7.33
C GLU A 25 17.07 10.46 6.81
N LYS A 26 16.72 9.19 7.08
CA LYS A 26 17.57 8.05 6.72
C LYS A 26 17.52 7.66 5.24
N TYR A 27 16.36 7.77 4.61
CA TYR A 27 16.11 7.27 3.25
C TYR A 27 15.72 8.37 2.25
N GLY A 28 15.67 9.63 2.68
CA GLY A 28 15.28 10.78 1.86
C GLY A 28 13.78 10.91 1.61
N THR A 29 12.93 10.06 2.22
CA THR A 29 11.48 10.08 1.98
C THR A 29 10.67 9.50 3.14
N ALA A 30 9.53 10.13 3.45
CA ALA A 30 8.53 9.59 4.38
C ALA A 30 7.76 8.40 3.79
N PHE A 31 7.75 8.24 2.45
CA PHE A 31 7.03 7.17 1.73
C PHE A 31 7.76 5.82 1.75
N TYR A 32 8.78 5.67 2.60
CA TYR A 32 9.57 4.44 2.73
C TYR A 32 8.68 3.19 2.87
N GLY A 33 7.64 3.26 3.71
CA GLY A 33 6.72 2.13 3.93
C GLY A 33 5.97 1.71 2.66
N VAL A 34 5.48 2.69 1.88
CA VAL A 34 4.78 2.46 0.60
C VAL A 34 5.74 1.84 -0.41
N ASN A 35 6.92 2.44 -0.59
CA ASN A 35 7.95 1.94 -1.51
C ASN A 35 8.42 0.53 -1.14
N LYS A 36 8.56 0.26 0.17
CA LYS A 36 8.93 -1.07 0.66
C LYS A 36 7.82 -2.08 0.39
N MET A 37 6.55 -1.69 0.54
CA MET A 37 5.42 -2.57 0.27
C MET A 37 5.35 -2.97 -1.20
N TYR A 38 5.62 -2.05 -2.13
CA TYR A 38 5.71 -2.37 -3.56
C TYR A 38 6.70 -3.51 -3.80
N LEU A 39 7.93 -3.37 -3.29
CA LEU A 39 8.96 -4.40 -3.43
C LEU A 39 8.57 -5.74 -2.78
N MET A 40 7.86 -5.70 -1.65
CA MET A 40 7.42 -6.93 -0.97
C MET A 40 6.30 -7.63 -1.74
N MET A 41 5.37 -6.88 -2.34
CA MET A 41 4.30 -7.43 -3.16
C MET A 41 4.83 -7.97 -4.49
N GLU A 42 5.75 -7.26 -5.15
CA GLU A 42 6.41 -7.72 -6.38
C GLU A 42 7.19 -9.03 -6.18
N LYS A 43 7.85 -9.20 -5.03
CA LYS A 43 8.48 -10.49 -4.67
C LYS A 43 7.50 -11.66 -4.63
N GLN A 44 6.22 -11.39 -4.39
CA GLN A 44 5.15 -12.40 -4.35
C GLN A 44 4.31 -12.40 -5.62
N HIS A 45 4.70 -11.70 -6.70
CA HIS A 45 3.91 -11.58 -7.94
C HIS A 45 3.49 -12.95 -8.51
N ASN A 46 4.36 -13.97 -8.42
CA ASN A 46 4.07 -15.31 -8.90
C ASN A 46 3.06 -16.10 -8.03
N ARG A 47 2.66 -15.57 -6.88
CA ARG A 47 1.66 -16.15 -5.97
C ARG A 47 0.25 -15.59 -6.20
N GLY A 48 0.06 -14.71 -7.18
CA GLY A 48 -1.28 -14.18 -7.47
C GLY A 48 -1.26 -13.09 -8.51
N GLN A 49 -1.97 -13.31 -9.60
CA GLN A 49 -2.09 -12.37 -10.72
C GLN A 49 -3.54 -11.94 -10.97
N ASP A 50 -4.51 -12.56 -10.30
CA ASP A 50 -5.94 -12.29 -10.52
C ASP A 50 -6.42 -11.00 -9.84
N GLY A 51 -5.69 -10.56 -8.82
CA GLY A 51 -5.94 -9.29 -8.15
C GLY A 51 -4.90 -8.98 -7.09
N ALA A 52 -4.87 -7.72 -6.66
CA ALA A 52 -4.00 -7.25 -5.60
C ALA A 52 -4.70 -6.18 -4.79
N GLY A 53 -4.32 -6.05 -3.52
CA GLY A 53 -4.79 -4.94 -2.70
C GLY A 53 -3.78 -4.50 -1.69
N PHE A 54 -3.94 -3.25 -1.30
CA PHE A 54 -3.08 -2.55 -0.36
C PHE A 54 -3.97 -1.80 0.63
N ALA A 55 -3.60 -1.87 1.90
CA ALA A 55 -4.15 -1.04 2.94
C ALA A 55 -3.04 -0.46 3.80
N SER A 56 -3.26 0.74 4.32
CA SER A 56 -2.38 1.37 5.30
C SER A 56 -3.16 2.05 6.40
N ILE A 57 -2.52 2.12 7.57
CA ILE A 57 -3.05 2.71 8.78
C ILE A 57 -2.04 3.74 9.30
N LYS A 58 -2.55 4.95 9.53
CA LYS A 58 -1.91 6.03 10.28
C LYS A 58 -2.17 5.80 11.76
N LEU A 59 -1.13 5.84 12.58
CA LEU A 59 -1.27 5.72 14.03
C LEU A 59 -1.34 7.07 14.72
N ASN A 60 -1.96 7.08 15.91
CA ASN A 60 -2.06 8.27 16.75
C ASN A 60 -2.70 9.47 16.02
N THR A 61 -3.62 9.20 15.11
CA THR A 61 -4.41 10.24 14.44
C THR A 61 -5.38 10.87 15.40
N ILE A 62 -5.64 12.17 15.25
CA ILE A 62 -6.67 12.84 16.04
C ILE A 62 -8.08 12.35 15.62
N PRO A 63 -9.06 12.38 16.53
CA PRO A 63 -10.44 12.02 16.19
C PRO A 63 -10.98 12.85 15.03
N GLY A 64 -11.67 12.20 14.09
CA GLY A 64 -12.24 12.83 12.89
C GLY A 64 -11.29 12.84 11.68
N GLU A 65 -10.01 12.52 11.86
CA GLU A 65 -9.10 12.34 10.72
C GLU A 65 -9.19 10.95 10.11
N ARG A 66 -8.99 10.91 8.79
CA ARG A 66 -8.91 9.65 8.06
C ARG A 66 -7.59 8.94 8.39
N TYR A 67 -7.70 7.85 9.14
CA TYR A 67 -6.55 7.05 9.55
C TYR A 67 -6.30 5.82 8.68
N ILE A 68 -7.28 5.37 7.91
CA ILE A 68 -7.19 4.16 7.07
C ILE A 68 -7.34 4.47 5.58
N SER A 69 -6.46 3.89 4.78
CA SER A 69 -6.49 3.94 3.33
C SER A 69 -6.52 2.53 2.76
N ARG A 70 -7.25 2.33 1.66
CA ARG A 70 -7.34 1.05 0.95
C ARG A 70 -7.44 1.29 -0.55
N VAL A 71 -6.75 0.48 -1.33
CA VAL A 71 -6.90 0.34 -2.78
C VAL A 71 -6.87 -1.13 -3.16
N ARG A 72 -7.62 -1.51 -4.18
CA ARG A 72 -7.69 -2.88 -4.70
C ARG A 72 -7.77 -2.82 -6.22
N SER A 73 -7.25 -3.85 -6.86
CA SER A 73 -7.34 -4.05 -8.30
C SER A 73 -7.56 -5.51 -8.65
N ASN A 74 -8.35 -5.74 -9.68
CA ASN A 74 -8.48 -7.00 -10.42
C ASN A 74 -8.14 -6.82 -11.91
N GLN A 75 -7.41 -5.73 -12.25
CA GLN A 75 -6.94 -5.45 -13.60
C GLN A 75 -5.77 -6.36 -13.99
N ALA A 76 -5.39 -6.32 -15.26
CA ALA A 76 -4.11 -6.89 -15.69
C ALA A 76 -2.97 -6.21 -14.93
N GLN A 77 -2.01 -7.00 -14.44
CA GLN A 77 -0.90 -6.52 -13.61
C GLN A 77 -1.39 -5.72 -12.38
N PRO A 78 -2.18 -6.34 -11.49
CA PRO A 78 -2.91 -5.62 -10.45
C PRO A 78 -2.01 -4.94 -9.42
N ILE A 79 -0.78 -5.42 -9.20
CA ILE A 79 0.20 -4.75 -8.32
C ILE A 79 0.63 -3.41 -8.94
N GLN A 80 0.89 -3.36 -10.24
CA GLN A 80 1.30 -2.13 -10.90
C GLN A 80 0.16 -1.11 -10.87
N ASP A 81 -1.06 -1.53 -11.20
CA ASP A 81 -2.25 -0.68 -11.16
C ASP A 81 -2.50 -0.06 -9.77
N ILE A 82 -2.41 -0.84 -8.68
CA ILE A 82 -2.61 -0.26 -7.33
C ILE A 82 -1.53 0.78 -6.98
N PHE A 83 -0.26 0.56 -7.37
CA PHE A 83 0.82 1.48 -7.02
C PHE A 83 0.87 2.70 -7.94
N GLU A 84 0.42 2.58 -9.18
CA GLU A 84 0.15 3.72 -10.05
C GLU A 84 -0.92 4.64 -9.44
N GLN A 85 -2.06 4.08 -9.01
CA GLN A 85 -3.12 4.84 -8.34
C GLN A 85 -2.65 5.50 -7.03
N ILE A 86 -1.84 4.80 -6.23
CA ILE A 86 -1.25 5.35 -5.00
C ILE A 86 -0.33 6.52 -5.33
N ASN A 87 0.62 6.32 -6.26
CA ASN A 87 1.60 7.34 -6.63
C ASN A 87 0.94 8.56 -7.25
N GLN A 88 -0.07 8.37 -8.10
CA GLN A 88 -0.85 9.47 -8.67
C GLN A 88 -1.47 10.33 -7.57
N ARG A 89 -2.20 9.72 -6.63
CA ARG A 89 -2.83 10.46 -5.53
C ARG A 89 -1.83 11.15 -4.60
N ILE A 90 -0.67 10.53 -4.36
CA ILE A 90 0.40 11.16 -3.56
C ILE A 90 0.95 12.39 -4.30
N ASN A 91 1.24 12.25 -5.59
CA ASN A 91 1.80 13.33 -6.40
C ASN A 91 0.80 14.48 -6.56
N ASP A 92 -0.48 14.19 -6.78
CA ASP A 92 -1.53 15.20 -6.91
C ASP A 92 -1.63 16.04 -5.62
N GLU A 93 -1.59 15.41 -4.44
CA GLU A 93 -1.63 16.12 -3.14
C GLU A 93 -0.37 16.97 -2.88
N ILE A 94 0.82 16.46 -3.24
CA ILE A 94 2.07 17.22 -3.12
C ILE A 94 2.10 18.40 -4.09
N GLN A 95 1.60 18.24 -5.31
CA GLN A 95 1.54 19.31 -6.30
C GLN A 95 0.53 20.38 -5.90
N ALA A 96 -0.62 19.98 -5.36
CA ALA A 96 -1.65 20.89 -4.89
C ALA A 96 -1.23 21.66 -3.62
N ASN A 97 -0.43 21.04 -2.75
CA ASN A 97 -0.01 21.59 -1.46
C ASN A 97 1.52 21.48 -1.27
N PRO A 98 2.31 22.34 -1.93
CA PRO A 98 3.78 22.28 -1.87
C PRO A 98 4.36 22.38 -0.45
N GLU A 99 3.63 22.97 0.49
CA GLU A 99 4.02 23.06 1.90
C GLU A 99 4.18 21.69 2.57
N TYR A 100 3.55 20.63 2.03
CA TYR A 100 3.72 19.27 2.55
C TYR A 100 5.07 18.69 2.17
N ALA A 101 5.79 19.21 1.18
CA ALA A 101 7.01 18.59 0.65
C ALA A 101 8.03 18.33 1.76
N ASP A 102 8.15 19.25 2.73
CA ASP A 102 9.14 19.16 3.79
C ASP A 102 8.63 18.87 5.21
N ASP A 103 7.32 18.85 5.41
CA ASP A 103 6.70 18.62 6.72
C ASP A 103 6.06 17.23 6.80
N THR A 104 6.72 16.32 7.52
CA THR A 104 6.30 14.92 7.69
C THR A 104 5.01 14.75 8.47
N GLU A 105 4.68 15.67 9.39
CA GLU A 105 3.43 15.63 10.14
C GLU A 105 2.26 16.07 9.25
N LEU A 106 2.44 17.11 8.43
CA LEU A 106 1.47 17.49 7.40
C LEU A 106 1.31 16.39 6.36
N GLN A 107 2.40 15.78 5.90
CA GLN A 107 2.34 14.62 5.01
C GLN A 107 1.52 13.50 5.64
N LYS A 108 1.81 13.14 6.89
CA LYS A 108 1.10 12.09 7.61
C LYS A 108 -0.38 12.42 7.73
N ARG A 109 -0.75 13.66 8.02
CA ARG A 109 -2.14 14.07 8.17
C ARG A 109 -2.90 14.02 6.84
N HIS A 110 -2.36 14.66 5.80
CA HIS A 110 -3.11 14.96 4.58
C HIS A 110 -2.89 13.96 3.45
N ILE A 111 -1.67 13.41 3.29
CA ILE A 111 -1.37 12.55 2.16
C ILE A 111 -2.02 11.17 2.35
N PRO A 112 -2.79 10.67 1.37
CA PRO A 112 -3.40 9.35 1.44
C PRO A 112 -2.33 8.26 1.37
N TYR A 113 -2.67 7.06 1.85
CA TYR A 113 -1.81 5.86 1.86
C TYR A 113 -0.53 5.92 2.70
N LEU A 114 -0.02 7.11 3.05
CA LEU A 114 1.04 7.26 4.04
C LEU A 114 0.55 6.82 5.43
N GLY A 115 1.41 6.17 6.19
CA GLY A 115 1.10 5.61 7.50
C GLY A 115 2.25 4.75 8.03
N GLU A 116 1.99 3.98 9.08
CA GLU A 116 3.02 3.20 9.78
C GLU A 116 2.71 1.71 9.85
N VAL A 117 1.50 1.29 9.48
CA VAL A 117 1.14 -0.13 9.31
C VAL A 117 0.62 -0.32 7.91
N PHE A 118 1.09 -1.35 7.24
CA PHE A 118 0.76 -1.65 5.85
C PHE A 118 0.44 -3.13 5.69
N LEU A 119 -0.55 -3.42 4.85
CA LEU A 119 -0.94 -4.77 4.47
C LEU A 119 -1.11 -4.83 2.95
N GLY A 120 -0.32 -5.68 2.31
CA GLY A 120 -0.44 -6.05 0.90
C GLY A 120 -0.96 -7.47 0.76
N HIS A 121 -1.78 -7.70 -0.26
CA HIS A 121 -2.26 -9.03 -0.63
C HIS A 121 -2.22 -9.20 -2.15
N VAL A 122 -1.77 -10.36 -2.62
CA VAL A 122 -1.85 -10.79 -4.02
C VAL A 122 -2.73 -12.03 -4.10
N ARG A 123 -3.71 -12.01 -4.99
CA ARG A 123 -4.78 -13.00 -5.08
C ARG A 123 -4.49 -14.01 -6.19
N TYR A 124 -4.56 -15.29 -5.84
CA TYR A 124 -4.76 -16.38 -6.77
C TYR A 124 -6.21 -16.86 -6.64
N GLY A 125 -7.02 -16.62 -7.66
CA GLY A 125 -8.43 -16.97 -7.69
C GLY A 125 -8.62 -18.42 -8.12
N THR A 126 -8.90 -19.31 -7.16
CA THR A 126 -9.27 -20.71 -7.44
C THR A 126 -10.77 -20.90 -7.66
N PHE A 127 -11.60 -20.02 -7.09
CA PHE A 127 -13.07 -20.06 -7.17
C PHE A 127 -13.68 -18.65 -7.22
N GLY A 128 -14.84 -18.54 -7.87
CA GLY A 128 -15.60 -17.29 -8.06
C GLY A 128 -15.18 -16.51 -9.30
N LYS A 129 -16.09 -15.68 -9.84
CA LYS A 129 -15.75 -14.72 -10.91
C LYS A 129 -14.65 -13.78 -10.42
N ASN A 130 -13.78 -13.31 -11.32
CA ASN A 130 -12.73 -12.34 -10.96
C ASN A 130 -13.32 -10.95 -10.65
N SER A 131 -13.96 -10.83 -9.49
CA SER A 131 -14.59 -9.59 -9.00
C SER A 131 -13.66 -8.88 -8.04
N ILE A 132 -13.65 -7.55 -8.11
CA ILE A 132 -12.96 -6.68 -7.16
C ILE A 132 -13.42 -6.91 -5.71
N GLU A 133 -14.64 -7.39 -5.52
CA GLU A 133 -15.19 -7.72 -4.20
C GLU A 133 -14.47 -8.88 -3.53
N SER A 134 -13.90 -9.81 -4.31
CA SER A 134 -13.14 -10.96 -3.82
C SER A 134 -11.66 -10.65 -3.56
N VAL A 135 -11.22 -9.40 -3.77
CA VAL A 135 -9.84 -8.97 -3.56
C VAL A 135 -9.68 -8.45 -2.13
N HIS A 136 -8.68 -8.96 -1.41
CA HIS A 136 -8.31 -8.47 -0.07
C HIS A 136 -7.42 -7.21 -0.18
N PRO A 137 -7.30 -6.37 0.86
CA PRO A 137 -7.93 -6.49 2.18
C PRO A 137 -9.42 -6.11 2.23
N PHE A 138 -10.20 -6.84 3.02
CA PHE A 138 -11.58 -6.46 3.32
C PHE A 138 -11.62 -5.41 4.43
N LEU A 139 -12.62 -4.54 4.35
CA LEU A 139 -13.01 -3.62 5.40
C LEU A 139 -14.48 -3.92 5.66
N MET A 140 -14.81 -4.15 6.92
CA MET A 140 -16.18 -4.42 7.39
C MET A 140 -16.71 -3.19 8.10
#